data_AF-A0A3S1L5G0-F1
#
_entry.id   AF-A0A3S1L5G0-F1
#
_cell.length_a   1.000
_cell.length_b   1.000
_cell.length_c   1.000
_cell.angle_alpha   90.00
_cell.angle_beta   90.00
_cell.angle_gamma   90.00
#
_symmetry.space_group_name_H-M   'P 1'
#
loop_
_entity.id
_entity.type
_entity.pdbx_description
1 polymer ?
#
loop_
_entity_poly.entity_id
_entity_poly.type
_entity_poly.pdbx_seq_one_letter_code
_entity_poly.pdbx_strand_id
1 'polypeptide(L)'
;MKKSPKVVITCAVTGSIHTPTMSPYLPITPSEIVDAAVGAAEAGASVIHLHARDPETGKPTPDPKLFMDFLPRIKQQTNAVMNISTGGGLKMTLEERLEAAHASKPELCSLNMGSMNFALHHIAPKYTDWKYDWEKGYLEDTKKGIVSNTFEQIERIIVEVGQAYGTKFEFECYDVSHLYTLAHFLDRKLLKPPLFVQTIFG
;
A
#
# COMPACT_ATOMS: atom_id res chain seq x y z
N MET A 1 -1.71 -19.70 -14.77
CA MET A 1 -1.62 -18.24 -14.97
C MET A 1 -2.50 -17.85 -16.16
N LYS A 2 -3.38 -16.86 -16.01
CA LYS A 2 -4.23 -16.37 -17.12
C LYS A 2 -3.37 -15.58 -18.11
N LYS A 3 -3.36 -15.96 -19.39
CA LYS A 3 -2.64 -15.20 -20.43
C LYS A 3 -3.48 -14.00 -20.87
N SER A 4 -2.85 -12.83 -21.00
CA SER A 4 -3.45 -11.60 -21.54
C SER A 4 -2.46 -10.97 -22.52
N PRO A 5 -2.89 -10.53 -23.72
CA PRO A 5 -2.04 -9.77 -24.63
C PRO A 5 -1.79 -8.33 -24.15
N LYS A 6 -2.52 -7.87 -23.13
CA LYS A 6 -2.35 -6.58 -22.46
C LYS A 6 -1.67 -6.77 -21.11
N VAL A 7 -0.64 -5.97 -20.86
CA VAL A 7 0.10 -5.93 -19.59
C VAL A 7 -0.53 -4.87 -18.69
N VAL A 8 -0.82 -5.23 -17.44
CA VAL A 8 -1.23 -4.28 -16.41
C VAL A 8 0.03 -3.62 -15.87
N ILE A 9 0.06 -2.29 -15.90
CA ILE A 9 1.12 -1.50 -15.28
C ILE A 9 0.52 -0.87 -14.01
N THR A 10 1.12 -1.19 -12.87
CA THR A 10 0.82 -0.56 -11.58
C THR A 10 1.91 0.45 -11.24
N CYS A 11 1.55 1.67 -10.85
CA CYS A 11 2.49 2.66 -10.33
C CYS A 11 2.21 2.92 -8.84
N ALA A 12 3.18 2.63 -7.97
CA ALA A 12 3.13 2.98 -6.56
C ALA A 12 3.82 4.33 -6.34
N VAL A 13 3.04 5.38 -6.11
CA VAL A 13 3.53 6.77 -6.29
C VAL A 13 4.37 7.31 -5.15
N THR A 14 4.23 6.79 -3.93
CA THR A 14 4.95 7.32 -2.75
C THR A 14 5.30 6.26 -1.69
N GLY A 15 4.39 5.32 -1.41
CA GLY A 15 4.60 4.28 -0.41
C GLY A 15 4.82 4.82 1.02
N SER A 16 5.38 3.98 1.89
CA SER A 16 5.74 4.35 3.28
C SER A 16 7.23 4.11 3.62
N ILE A 17 8.01 3.52 2.71
CA ILE A 17 9.41 3.13 2.94
C ILE A 17 10.36 4.32 2.81
N HIS A 18 10.35 4.98 1.65
CA HIS A 18 11.21 6.13 1.40
C HIS A 18 10.79 7.31 2.29
N THR A 19 11.77 8.08 2.75
CA THR A 19 11.55 9.28 3.56
C THR A 19 11.97 10.54 2.79
N PRO A 20 11.46 11.74 3.15
CA PRO A 20 11.73 12.99 2.43
C PRO A 20 13.22 13.31 2.22
N THR A 21 14.09 12.94 3.16
CA THR A 21 15.55 13.12 3.05
C THR A 21 16.14 12.37 1.84
N MET A 22 15.54 11.26 1.43
CA MET A 22 16.10 10.37 0.42
C MET A 22 15.94 10.90 -1.00
N SER A 23 14.91 11.72 -1.26
CA SER A 23 14.66 12.27 -2.59
C SER A 23 13.76 13.50 -2.52
N PRO A 24 14.12 14.61 -3.20
CA PRO A 24 13.24 15.77 -3.32
C PRO A 24 12.03 15.51 -4.24
N TYR A 25 12.01 14.38 -4.95
CA TYR A 25 10.93 13.99 -5.86
C TYR A 25 9.92 13.04 -5.22
N LEU A 26 10.07 12.71 -3.93
CA LEU A 26 9.10 11.89 -3.21
C LEU A 26 7.78 12.68 -3.04
N PRO A 27 6.64 12.24 -3.60
CA PRO A 27 5.37 12.95 -3.43
C PRO A 27 4.91 12.88 -1.96
N ILE A 28 4.64 14.03 -1.35
CA ILE A 28 4.26 14.13 0.07
C ILE A 28 2.84 14.68 0.20
N THR A 29 2.58 15.84 -0.39
CA THR A 29 1.30 16.53 -0.24
C THR A 29 0.21 15.87 -1.10
N PRO A 30 -1.08 16.04 -0.77
CA PRO A 30 -2.17 15.55 -1.60
C PRO A 30 -2.07 16.02 -3.06
N SER A 31 -1.64 17.27 -3.30
CA SER A 31 -1.47 17.77 -4.68
C SER A 31 -0.33 17.08 -5.41
N GLU A 32 0.83 16.88 -4.78
CA GLU A 32 1.94 16.13 -5.39
C GLU A 32 1.55 14.67 -5.68
N ILE A 33 0.77 14.04 -4.79
CA ILE A 33 0.24 12.68 -4.99
C ILE A 33 -0.75 12.65 -6.17
N VAL A 34 -1.63 13.65 -6.31
CA VAL A 34 -2.54 13.77 -7.46
C VAL A 34 -1.74 13.90 -8.75
N ASP A 35 -0.77 14.81 -8.80
CA ASP A 35 0.03 15.08 -10.00
C ASP A 35 0.84 13.83 -10.40
N ALA A 36 1.46 13.15 -9.44
CA ALA A 36 2.18 11.90 -9.67
C ALA A 36 1.27 10.77 -10.16
N ALA A 37 0.07 10.63 -9.59
CA ALA A 37 -0.90 9.61 -9.97
C ALA A 37 -1.45 9.83 -11.39
N VAL A 38 -1.84 11.07 -11.71
CA VAL A 38 -2.37 11.44 -13.03
C VAL A 38 -1.27 11.31 -14.08
N GLY A 39 -0.07 11.84 -13.83
CA GLY A 39 1.06 11.70 -14.74
C GLY A 39 1.45 10.24 -15.01
N ALA A 40 1.41 9.38 -13.98
CA ALA A 40 1.61 7.95 -14.15
C ALA A 40 0.53 7.30 -15.02
N ALA A 41 -0.74 7.69 -14.84
CA ALA A 41 -1.84 7.17 -15.65
C ALA A 41 -1.75 7.64 -17.12
N GLU A 42 -1.40 8.90 -17.37
CA GLU A 42 -1.16 9.45 -18.71
C GLU A 42 -0.01 8.73 -19.42
N ALA A 43 1.02 8.33 -18.68
CA ALA A 43 2.12 7.51 -19.18
C ALA A 43 1.76 6.04 -19.43
N GLY A 44 0.55 5.59 -19.04
CA GLY A 44 0.02 4.25 -19.33
C GLY A 44 -0.17 3.33 -18.12
N ALA A 45 -0.01 3.82 -16.89
CA ALA A 45 -0.36 3.05 -15.71
C ALA A 45 -1.88 2.84 -15.63
N SER A 46 -2.31 1.57 -15.60
CA SER A 46 -3.72 1.19 -15.48
C SER A 46 -4.19 1.06 -14.02
N VAL A 47 -3.24 0.98 -13.07
CA VAL A 47 -3.49 0.89 -11.63
C VAL A 47 -2.55 1.85 -10.91
N ILE A 48 -3.08 2.62 -9.96
CA ILE A 48 -2.28 3.51 -9.11
C ILE A 48 -2.38 3.03 -7.67
N HIS A 49 -1.24 2.65 -7.08
CA HIS A 49 -1.14 2.22 -5.68
C HIS A 49 -0.82 3.40 -4.77
N LEU A 50 -1.67 3.60 -3.77
CA LEU A 50 -1.79 4.86 -3.04
C LEU A 50 -1.57 4.69 -1.54
N HIS A 51 -0.79 5.62 -1.00
CA HIS A 51 -0.58 5.84 0.42
C HIS A 51 -0.75 7.34 0.70
N ALA A 52 -1.12 7.69 1.93
CA ALA A 52 -1.10 9.06 2.40
C ALA A 52 0.17 9.34 3.23
N ARG A 53 0.57 10.61 3.21
CA ARG A 53 1.63 11.17 4.04
C ARG A 53 1.13 12.44 4.69
N ASP A 54 1.66 12.73 5.86
CA ASP A 54 1.52 14.01 6.54
C ASP A 54 2.05 15.13 5.62
N PRO A 55 1.25 16.14 5.24
CA PRO A 55 1.66 17.14 4.26
C PRO A 55 2.81 18.06 4.71
N GLU A 56 3.04 18.19 6.02
CA GLU A 56 4.07 19.07 6.56
C GLU A 56 5.42 18.34 6.67
N THR A 57 5.37 17.06 7.02
CA THR A 57 6.55 16.28 7.42
C THR A 57 6.87 15.08 6.52
N GLY A 58 5.95 14.67 5.63
CA GLY A 58 6.10 13.48 4.79
C GLY A 58 5.97 12.14 5.53
N LYS A 59 5.62 12.16 6.82
CA LYS A 59 5.45 10.96 7.64
C LYS A 59 4.28 10.11 7.13
N PRO A 60 4.42 8.79 6.96
CA PRO A 60 3.29 7.93 6.58
C PRO A 60 2.13 8.02 7.59
N THR A 61 0.90 8.13 7.10
CA THR A 61 -0.30 8.31 7.93
C THR A 61 -1.46 7.46 7.39
N PRO A 62 -2.31 6.90 8.28
CA PRO A 62 -3.52 6.19 7.87
C PRO A 62 -4.72 7.13 7.67
N ASP A 63 -4.59 8.42 8.00
CA ASP A 63 -5.72 9.34 8.15
C ASP A 63 -6.60 9.36 6.88
N PRO A 64 -7.86 8.87 6.97
CA PRO A 64 -8.75 8.79 5.81
C PRO A 64 -9.07 10.17 5.24
N LYS A 65 -8.98 11.26 6.02
CA LYS A 65 -9.20 12.62 5.52
C LYS A 65 -8.17 12.99 4.45
N LEU A 66 -6.91 12.65 4.67
CA LEU A 66 -5.84 12.91 3.70
C LEU A 66 -6.03 12.09 2.42
N PHE A 67 -6.54 10.85 2.52
CA PHE A 67 -6.96 10.10 1.34
C PHE A 67 -8.09 10.81 0.58
N MET A 68 -9.09 11.35 1.29
CA MET A 68 -10.20 12.08 0.67
C MET A 68 -9.77 13.40 0.01
N ASP A 69 -8.62 13.95 0.37
CA ASP A 69 -8.07 15.15 -0.27
C ASP A 69 -7.49 14.87 -1.66
N PHE A 70 -7.10 13.64 -1.99
CA PHE A 70 -6.56 13.29 -3.31
C PHE A 70 -7.40 12.30 -4.13
N LEU A 71 -8.11 11.35 -3.50
CA LEU A 71 -8.85 10.31 -4.24
C LEU A 71 -9.91 10.87 -5.21
N PRO A 72 -10.79 11.83 -4.80
CA PRO A 72 -11.77 12.40 -5.73
C PRO A 72 -11.10 13.17 -6.88
N ARG A 73 -9.98 13.85 -6.61
CA ARG A 73 -9.23 14.63 -7.61
C ARG A 73 -8.56 13.74 -8.64
N ILE A 74 -7.99 12.60 -8.23
CA ILE A 74 -7.45 11.59 -9.16
C ILE A 74 -8.58 11.02 -10.02
N LYS A 75 -9.69 10.61 -9.39
CA LYS A 75 -10.86 10.03 -10.09
C LYS A 75 -11.48 10.96 -11.12
N GLN A 76 -11.42 12.28 -10.91
CA GLN A 76 -11.92 13.27 -11.88
C GLN A 76 -11.01 13.42 -13.12
N GLN A 77 -9.76 12.97 -13.05
CA GLN A 77 -8.74 13.22 -14.07
C GLN A 77 -8.29 11.95 -14.81
N THR A 78 -8.54 10.76 -14.25
CA THR A 78 -8.15 9.49 -14.88
C THR A 78 -9.13 8.36 -14.56
N ASN A 79 -9.16 7.36 -15.45
CA ASN A 79 -9.89 6.09 -15.26
C ASN A 79 -8.98 4.96 -14.73
N ALA A 80 -7.75 5.27 -14.32
CA ALA A 80 -6.89 4.27 -13.71
C ALA A 80 -7.50 3.74 -12.40
N VAL A 81 -7.36 2.44 -12.17
CA VAL A 81 -7.89 1.80 -10.96
C VAL A 81 -7.12 2.32 -9.75
N MET A 82 -7.83 2.85 -8.76
CA MET A 82 -7.22 3.29 -7.50
C MET A 82 -7.08 2.09 -6.56
N ASN A 83 -5.84 1.79 -6.18
CA ASN A 83 -5.47 0.72 -5.28
C ASN A 83 -5.03 1.30 -3.93
N ILE A 84 -5.82 1.08 -2.89
CA ILE A 84 -5.59 1.69 -1.57
C ILE A 84 -4.80 0.74 -0.68
N SER A 85 -3.73 1.24 -0.06
CA SER A 85 -2.93 0.40 0.83
C SER A 85 -3.72 -0.01 2.07
N THR A 86 -3.58 -1.27 2.47
CA THR A 86 -3.96 -1.77 3.82
C THR A 86 -2.73 -2.26 4.60
N GLY A 87 -1.51 -2.02 4.08
CA GLY A 87 -0.26 -2.29 4.80
C GLY A 87 0.08 -1.17 5.79
N GLY A 88 -0.09 0.10 5.37
CA GLY A 88 0.18 1.28 6.20
C GLY A 88 1.67 1.45 6.57
N GLY A 89 1.93 2.06 7.72
CA GLY A 89 3.26 2.20 8.33
C GLY A 89 3.49 1.18 9.44
N LEU A 90 4.75 0.87 9.75
CA LEU A 90 5.19 -0.21 10.65
C LEU A 90 4.64 -0.19 12.09
N LYS A 91 4.03 0.92 12.52
CA LYS A 91 3.46 1.07 13.87
C LYS A 91 1.93 1.19 13.88
N MET A 92 1.28 1.08 12.72
CA MET A 92 -0.17 1.18 12.63
C MET A 92 -0.82 -0.13 13.06
N THR A 93 -1.85 -0.01 13.88
CA THR A 93 -2.79 -1.08 14.21
C THR A 93 -3.58 -1.51 12.96
N LEU A 94 -4.25 -2.67 13.03
CA LEU A 94 -5.10 -3.11 11.93
C LEU A 94 -6.25 -2.11 11.68
N GLU A 95 -6.86 -1.54 12.72
CA GLU A 95 -7.94 -0.56 12.57
C GLU A 95 -7.48 0.64 11.75
N GLU A 96 -6.37 1.27 12.16
CA GLU A 96 -5.77 2.41 11.46
C GLU A 96 -5.49 2.06 9.98
N ARG A 97 -4.95 0.87 9.72
CA ARG A 97 -4.66 0.41 8.34
C ARG A 97 -5.90 0.25 7.46
N LEU A 98 -7.09 0.10 8.04
CA LEU A 98 -8.34 -0.10 7.29
C LEU A 98 -9.19 1.16 7.18
N GLU A 99 -8.91 2.22 7.95
CA GLU A 99 -9.69 3.47 7.92
C GLU A 99 -9.88 4.02 6.49
N ALA A 100 -8.80 4.08 5.72
CA ALA A 100 -8.84 4.54 4.33
C ALA A 100 -9.70 3.64 3.43
N ALA A 101 -9.64 2.32 3.60
CA ALA A 101 -10.43 1.37 2.83
C ALA A 101 -11.92 1.45 3.19
N HIS A 102 -12.25 1.59 4.48
CA HIS A 102 -13.64 1.77 4.95
C HIS A 102 -14.24 3.08 4.45
N ALA A 103 -13.46 4.16 4.45
CA ALA A 103 -13.90 5.47 4.01
C ALA A 103 -14.10 5.53 2.48
N SER A 104 -13.18 4.93 1.71
CA SER A 104 -13.17 5.04 0.24
C SER A 104 -13.91 3.93 -0.51
N LYS A 105 -14.05 2.74 0.10
CA LYS A 105 -14.66 1.54 -0.51
C LYS A 105 -14.13 1.29 -1.94
N PRO A 106 -12.81 1.14 -2.10
CA PRO A 106 -12.16 1.23 -3.40
C PRO A 106 -12.41 -0.03 -4.24
N GLU A 107 -12.12 0.06 -5.53
CA GLU A 107 -12.16 -1.07 -6.46
C GLU A 107 -11.10 -2.12 -6.12
N LEU A 108 -9.92 -1.66 -5.66
CA LEU A 108 -8.77 -2.49 -5.34
C LEU A 108 -8.11 -2.02 -4.03
N CYS A 109 -7.67 -2.98 -3.22
CA CYS A 109 -6.78 -2.74 -2.08
C CYS A 109 -5.57 -3.67 -2.15
N SER A 110 -4.41 -3.23 -1.67
CA SER A 110 -3.31 -4.15 -1.37
C SER A 110 -3.70 -5.02 -0.18
N LEU A 111 -3.26 -6.28 -0.15
CA LEU A 111 -3.43 -7.18 0.98
C LEU A 111 -2.14 -7.97 1.20
N ASN A 112 -1.45 -7.66 2.30
CA ASN A 112 -0.24 -8.36 2.71
C ASN A 112 -0.58 -9.78 3.17
N MET A 113 0.02 -10.79 2.52
CA MET A 113 -0.35 -12.20 2.69
C MET A 113 0.42 -12.96 3.78
N GLY A 114 1.07 -12.25 4.70
CA GLY A 114 1.72 -12.87 5.85
C GLY A 114 2.45 -11.89 6.76
N SER A 115 2.70 -12.35 7.99
CA SER A 115 3.54 -11.63 8.95
C SER A 115 5.03 -11.84 8.64
N MET A 116 5.81 -10.76 8.65
CA MET A 116 7.24 -10.83 8.32
C MET A 116 8.05 -9.74 9.00
N ASN A 117 9.35 -9.99 9.15
CA ASN A 117 10.30 -8.91 9.38
C ASN A 117 10.33 -8.00 8.14
N PHE A 118 10.35 -6.69 8.37
CA PHE A 118 10.43 -5.71 7.29
C PHE A 118 11.48 -4.65 7.66
N ALA A 119 12.73 -4.96 7.34
CA ALA A 119 13.89 -4.30 7.94
C ALA A 119 14.49 -3.21 7.04
N LEU A 120 14.26 -1.94 7.43
CA LEU A 120 14.76 -0.75 6.73
C LEU A 120 15.90 -0.04 7.47
N HIS A 121 16.23 -0.47 8.69
CA HIS A 121 17.22 0.16 9.56
C HIS A 121 18.62 0.26 8.95
N HIS A 122 18.96 -0.63 8.02
CA HIS A 122 20.22 -0.60 7.29
C HIS A 122 20.34 0.59 6.32
N ILE A 123 19.24 1.31 6.05
CA ILE A 123 19.22 2.53 5.23
C ILE A 123 19.67 3.74 6.05
N ALA A 124 19.33 3.80 7.34
CA ALA A 124 19.60 4.97 8.18
C ALA A 124 21.08 5.39 8.20
N PRO A 125 22.07 4.48 8.27
CA PRO A 125 23.49 4.86 8.25
C PRO A 125 23.97 5.47 6.93
N LYS A 126 23.18 5.43 5.84
CA LYS A 126 23.52 6.01 4.54
C LYS A 126 23.32 7.54 4.50
N TYR A 127 22.68 8.12 5.52
CA TYR A 127 22.36 9.54 5.59
C TYR A 127 22.83 10.12 6.93
N THR A 128 23.46 11.29 6.86
CA THR A 128 23.94 12.05 8.03
C THR A 128 22.98 13.17 8.42
N ASP A 129 22.39 13.83 7.42
CA ASP A 129 21.54 14.99 7.58
C ASP A 129 20.09 14.62 7.25
N TRP A 130 19.20 14.79 8.23
CA TRP A 130 17.79 14.43 8.11
C TRP A 130 16.94 15.70 8.07
N LYS A 131 15.97 15.74 7.16
CA LYS A 131 15.05 16.87 7.00
C LYS A 131 14.06 16.94 8.16
N TYR A 132 13.63 15.80 8.70
CA TYR A 132 12.70 15.72 9.81
C TYR A 132 13.14 14.68 10.87
N ASP A 133 12.89 15.01 12.15
CA ASP A 133 13.31 14.19 13.30
C ASP A 133 12.74 12.78 13.31
N TRP A 134 11.57 12.56 12.69
CA TRP A 134 10.90 11.26 12.68
C TRP A 134 11.60 10.24 11.77
N GLU A 135 12.32 10.69 10.73
CA GLU A 135 12.77 9.82 9.63
C GLU A 135 13.77 8.77 10.09
N LYS A 136 14.81 9.19 10.81
CA LYS A 136 15.86 8.28 11.29
C LYS A 136 15.29 7.23 12.25
N GLY A 137 14.54 7.67 13.25
CA GLY A 137 13.91 6.78 14.22
C GLY A 137 12.93 5.79 13.58
N TYR A 138 12.16 6.25 12.58
CA TYR A 138 11.26 5.40 11.81
C TYR A 138 11.98 4.23 11.13
N LEU A 139 13.13 4.49 10.51
CA LEU A 139 13.94 3.46 9.87
C LEU A 139 14.63 2.55 10.91
N GLU A 140 15.22 3.11 11.95
CA GLU A 140 15.94 2.33 12.97
C GLU A 140 15.02 1.40 13.74
N ASP A 141 13.79 1.82 14.03
CA ASP A 141 12.79 1.03 14.75
C ASP A 141 12.35 -0.23 13.99
N THR A 142 12.50 -0.25 12.65
CA THR A 142 12.22 -1.44 11.84
C THR A 142 13.04 -2.65 12.24
N LYS A 143 14.19 -2.46 12.91
CA LYS A 143 15.01 -3.55 13.45
C LYS A 143 14.29 -4.42 14.49
N LYS A 144 13.26 -3.85 15.14
CA LYS A 144 12.51 -4.48 16.25
C LYS A 144 11.08 -4.83 15.86
N GLY A 145 10.63 -4.41 14.67
CA GLY A 145 9.24 -4.49 14.25
C GLY A 145 8.93 -5.71 13.38
N ILE A 146 7.67 -6.11 13.39
CA ILE A 146 7.09 -7.10 12.49
C ILE A 146 5.96 -6.39 11.74
N VAL A 147 5.91 -6.52 10.42
CA VAL A 147 4.69 -6.21 9.67
C VAL A 147 3.73 -7.36 9.92
N SER A 148 2.71 -7.13 10.74
CA SER A 148 1.78 -8.18 11.17
C SER A 148 0.61 -8.36 10.20
N ASN A 149 0.45 -9.58 9.69
CA ASN A 149 -0.72 -10.05 8.95
C ASN A 149 -0.98 -11.50 9.32
N THR A 150 -1.55 -11.73 10.50
CA THR A 150 -1.97 -13.07 10.92
C THR A 150 -3.13 -13.57 10.05
N PHE A 151 -3.41 -14.87 10.08
CA PHE A 151 -4.58 -15.42 9.37
C PHE A 151 -5.89 -14.75 9.78
N GLU A 152 -6.07 -14.44 11.06
CA GLU A 152 -7.25 -13.73 11.56
C GLU A 152 -7.35 -12.32 10.95
N GLN A 153 -6.24 -11.58 10.93
CA GLN A 153 -6.20 -10.24 10.34
C GLN A 153 -6.51 -10.27 8.85
N ILE A 154 -5.89 -11.20 8.10
CA ILE A 154 -6.13 -11.36 6.66
C ILE A 154 -7.60 -11.73 6.39
N GLU A 155 -8.16 -12.68 7.15
CA GLU A 155 -9.57 -13.07 7.04
C GLU A 155 -10.49 -11.88 7.29
N ARG A 156 -10.19 -11.07 8.31
CA ARG A 156 -10.94 -9.87 8.64
C ARG A 156 -10.97 -8.89 7.48
N ILE A 157 -9.82 -8.61 6.86
CA ILE A 157 -9.74 -7.71 5.69
C ILE A 157 -10.55 -8.28 4.51
N ILE A 158 -10.45 -9.59 4.25
CA ILE A 158 -11.21 -10.25 3.19
C ILE A 158 -12.72 -10.07 3.38
N VAL A 159 -13.21 -10.20 4.61
CA VAL A 159 -14.64 -10.07 4.93
C VAL A 159 -15.08 -8.60 4.95
N GLU A 160 -14.42 -7.79 5.78
CA GLU A 160 -14.83 -6.41 6.08
C GLU A 160 -14.65 -5.45 4.91
N VAL A 161 -13.68 -5.70 4.03
CA VAL A 161 -13.41 -4.86 2.86
C VAL A 161 -13.83 -5.59 1.59
N GLY A 162 -13.34 -6.80 1.39
CA GLY A 162 -13.54 -7.53 0.14
C GLY A 162 -14.99 -7.95 -0.09
N GLN A 163 -15.58 -8.68 0.86
CA GLN A 163 -16.95 -9.19 0.73
C GLN A 163 -17.99 -8.11 0.99
N ALA A 164 -17.75 -7.23 1.97
CA ALA A 164 -18.72 -6.19 2.33
C ALA A 164 -18.86 -5.09 1.26
N TYR A 165 -17.77 -4.71 0.58
CA TYR A 165 -17.79 -3.60 -0.40
C TYR A 165 -17.65 -4.09 -1.86
N GLY A 166 -17.31 -5.36 -2.07
CA GLY A 166 -16.98 -5.88 -3.40
C GLY A 166 -15.56 -5.55 -3.86
N THR A 167 -14.75 -4.94 -2.99
CA THR A 167 -13.34 -4.61 -3.24
C THR A 167 -12.54 -5.85 -3.63
N LYS A 168 -11.68 -5.71 -4.64
CA LYS A 168 -10.71 -6.74 -5.02
C LYS A 168 -9.39 -6.51 -4.31
N PHE A 169 -8.51 -7.51 -4.35
CA PHE A 169 -7.21 -7.42 -3.72
C PHE A 169 -6.07 -7.59 -4.72
N GLU A 170 -5.06 -6.74 -4.56
CA GLU A 170 -3.68 -7.04 -4.95
C GLU A 170 -3.04 -7.80 -3.79
N PHE A 171 -2.83 -9.10 -3.97
CA PHE A 171 -2.26 -9.97 -2.93
C PHE A 171 -0.74 -9.84 -2.93
N GLU A 172 -0.21 -9.12 -1.93
CA GLU A 172 1.22 -8.86 -1.76
C GLU A 172 1.91 -10.07 -1.13
N CYS A 173 2.66 -10.81 -1.95
CA CYS A 173 3.39 -12.02 -1.59
C CYS A 173 4.89 -11.75 -1.63
N TYR A 174 5.49 -11.59 -0.44
CA TYR A 174 6.92 -11.31 -0.26
C TYR A 174 7.77 -12.59 -0.20
N ASP A 175 7.13 -13.74 0.01
CA ASP A 175 7.80 -15.03 0.13
C ASP A 175 6.89 -16.15 -0.40
N VAL A 176 7.46 -17.32 -0.67
CA VAL A 176 6.75 -18.54 -1.08
C VAL A 176 5.65 -18.90 -0.09
N SER A 177 5.91 -18.74 1.21
CA SER A 177 4.93 -19.01 2.27
C SER A 177 3.64 -18.18 2.11
N HIS A 178 3.73 -16.95 1.61
CA HIS A 178 2.57 -16.07 1.39
C HIS A 178 1.67 -16.60 0.26
N LEU A 179 2.24 -17.30 -0.73
CA LEU A 179 1.45 -17.99 -1.76
C LEU A 179 0.63 -19.15 -1.18
N TYR A 180 1.18 -19.87 -0.19
CA TYR A 180 0.45 -20.91 0.53
C TYR A 180 -0.65 -20.31 1.44
N THR A 181 -0.39 -19.17 2.08
CA THR A 181 -1.43 -18.41 2.79
C THR A 181 -2.58 -18.03 1.85
N LEU A 182 -2.26 -17.54 0.64
CA LEU A 182 -3.27 -17.20 -0.36
C LEU A 182 -4.08 -18.44 -0.80
N ALA A 183 -3.40 -19.57 -1.03
CA ALA A 183 -4.05 -20.83 -1.36
C ALA A 183 -5.02 -21.29 -0.26
N HIS A 184 -4.64 -21.16 1.03
CA HIS A 184 -5.52 -21.48 2.17
C HIS A 184 -6.85 -20.72 2.11
N PHE A 185 -6.81 -19.41 1.87
CA PHE A 185 -8.04 -18.59 1.79
C PHE A 185 -8.86 -18.85 0.52
N LEU A 186 -8.20 -19.21 -0.59
CA LEU A 186 -8.86 -19.64 -1.82
C LEU A 186 -9.58 -20.99 -1.65
N ASP A 187 -8.93 -21.96 -0.99
CA ASP A 187 -9.48 -23.29 -0.77
C ASP A 187 -10.70 -23.24 0.15
N ARG A 188 -10.66 -22.37 1.17
CA ARG A 188 -11.80 -22.04 2.04
C ARG A 188 -12.91 -21.23 1.36
N LYS A 189 -12.77 -20.89 0.08
CA LYS A 189 -13.76 -20.13 -0.72
C LYS A 189 -14.07 -18.73 -0.20
N LEU A 190 -13.18 -18.16 0.61
CA LEU A 190 -13.27 -16.76 1.04
C LEU A 190 -12.85 -15.80 -0.08
N LEU A 191 -12.02 -16.27 -1.01
CA LEU A 191 -11.58 -15.56 -2.21
C LEU A 191 -12.15 -16.20 -3.48
N LYS A 192 -12.35 -15.37 -4.51
CA LYS A 192 -12.82 -15.81 -5.84
C LYS A 192 -11.80 -15.41 -6.91
N PRO A 193 -11.43 -16.30 -7.83
CA PRO A 193 -10.57 -15.95 -8.96
C PRO A 193 -11.26 -14.96 -9.92
N PRO A 194 -10.49 -14.23 -10.76
CA PRO A 194 -9.03 -14.25 -10.85
C PRO A 194 -8.36 -13.57 -9.64
N LEU A 195 -7.23 -14.13 -9.20
CA LEU A 195 -6.41 -13.55 -8.13
C LEU A 195 -5.32 -12.67 -8.74
N PHE A 196 -5.21 -11.41 -8.29
CA PHE A 196 -4.16 -10.50 -8.72
C PHE A 196 -3.00 -10.60 -7.71
N VAL A 197 -2.00 -11.43 -8.03
CA VAL A 197 -0.87 -11.72 -7.15
C VAL A 197 0.30 -10.80 -7.49
N GLN A 198 0.75 -10.02 -6.51
CA GLN A 198 1.93 -9.17 -6.60
C GLN A 198 3.07 -9.84 -5.85
N THR A 199 4.05 -10.36 -6.57
CA THR A 199 5.26 -10.96 -5.97
C THR A 199 6.31 -9.89 -5.75
N ILE A 200 6.72 -9.69 -4.49
CA ILE A 200 7.61 -8.60 -4.10
C ILE A 200 8.99 -9.18 -3.75
N PHE A 201 10.04 -8.61 -4.32
CA PHE A 201 11.42 -9.07 -4.18
C PHE A 201 12.33 -7.90 -3.76
N GLY A 202 13.38 -8.21 -2.99
CA GLY A 202 14.34 -7.24 -2.45
C GLY A 202 14.39 -7.28 -0.93
#